data_AF-A0A1S4DEN3-F1
#
_entry.id   AF-A0A1S4DEN3-F1
#
_cell.length_a   1.000
_cell.length_b   1.000
_cell.length_c   1.000
_cell.angle_alpha   90.00
_cell.angle_beta   90.00
_cell.angle_gamma   90.00
#
_symmetry.space_group_name_H-M   'P 1'
#
loop_
_entity.id
_entity.type
_entity.pdbx_description
1 polymer ?
#
loop_
_entity_poly.entity_id
_entity_poly.type
_entity_poly.pdbx_seq_one_letter_code
_entity_poly.pdbx_strand_id
1 'polypeptide(L)'
;MTMRSVTLEVPANHSLLRKIGRADVWLEPLIGDIEKKKMESHSCLTLMNDVVHSTLKANLISTELMRRISSLERKARESEKSVHEAEEIARGAQLEATNWKEQFENAQGTIEELQENKNLLEASEEVRELKALLAKKEEYAGELVQNLTQAQADLQTSSEYGLLEENFNIEVSWAFLNSRRDALTEAAQEGFDLQSELAKVIDTIAKSQQSTDTPSPALEVPENVAIPASEGETSTTQSMEVEASVTIPLTE
;
A
#
# COMPACT_ATOMS: atom_id res chain seq x y z
N MET A 1 24.31 72.32 29.37
CA MET A 1 23.57 73.37 30.09
C MET A 1 23.57 73.02 31.57
N THR A 2 24.27 73.80 32.38
CA THR A 2 24.37 73.57 33.84
C THR A 2 23.13 74.19 34.50
N MET A 3 22.23 73.38 35.05
CA MET A 3 21.08 73.90 35.80
C MET A 3 21.56 74.42 37.17
N ARG A 4 21.31 75.70 37.45
CA ARG A 4 21.54 76.29 38.78
C ARG A 4 20.37 75.90 39.68
N SER A 5 20.63 75.11 40.72
CA SER A 5 19.66 74.84 41.79
C SER A 5 19.83 75.87 42.91
N VAL A 6 18.73 76.43 43.40
CA VAL A 6 18.69 77.32 44.58
C VAL A 6 17.95 76.58 45.68
N THR A 7 18.62 76.38 46.83
CA THR A 7 18.02 75.74 48.01
C THR A 7 17.43 76.81 48.90
N LEU A 8 16.12 76.76 49.15
CA LEU A 8 15.42 77.67 50.06
C LEU A 8 15.13 76.95 51.37
N GLU A 9 15.75 77.38 52.47
CA GLU A 9 15.44 76.87 53.80
C GLU A 9 14.17 77.54 54.35
N VAL A 10 13.14 76.74 54.61
CA VAL A 10 11.89 77.20 55.22
C VAL A 10 11.93 76.85 56.71
N PRO A 11 11.95 77.84 57.63
CA PRO A 11 11.89 77.56 59.07
C PRO A 11 10.60 76.82 59.43
N ALA A 12 10.71 75.78 60.28
CA ALA A 12 9.68 74.77 60.55
C ALA A 12 8.29 75.28 61.00
N ASN A 13 8.14 76.57 61.33
CA ASN A 13 6.91 77.16 61.87
C ASN A 13 6.20 78.15 60.93
N HIS A 14 6.56 78.19 59.63
CA HIS A 14 6.02 79.18 58.69
C HIS A 14 5.45 78.51 57.42
N SER A 15 4.13 78.62 57.23
CA SER A 15 3.45 78.30 55.97
C SER A 15 3.61 79.45 54.97
N LEU A 16 4.12 79.15 53.77
CA LEU A 16 4.32 80.10 52.68
C LEU A 16 3.03 80.82 52.22
N LEU A 17 1.86 80.29 52.57
CA LEU A 17 0.57 80.77 52.09
C LEU A 17 -0.15 81.74 53.05
N ARG A 18 0.40 82.02 54.25
CA ARG A 18 -0.37 82.66 55.35
C ARG A 18 -0.01 84.09 55.74
N LYS A 19 0.86 84.82 55.04
CA LYS A 19 1.07 86.25 55.31
C LYS A 19 1.01 87.11 54.05
N ILE A 20 -0.13 87.79 53.89
CA ILE A 20 -0.27 89.02 53.11
C ILE A 20 0.72 90.03 53.71
N GLY A 21 1.77 90.39 52.97
CA GLY A 21 2.70 91.47 53.36
C GLY A 21 4.15 91.07 53.65
N ARG A 22 4.62 89.89 53.25
CA ARG A 22 6.07 89.58 53.31
C ARG A 22 6.64 88.86 52.07
N ALA A 23 5.94 88.90 50.93
CA ALA A 23 6.39 88.21 49.71
C ALA A 23 7.72 88.75 49.16
N ASP A 24 8.02 90.02 49.42
CA ASP A 24 9.28 90.71 49.10
C ASP A 24 10.51 89.97 49.64
N VAL A 25 10.51 89.55 50.91
CA VAL A 25 11.65 88.87 51.54
C VAL A 25 11.90 87.48 50.95
N TRP A 26 10.87 86.79 50.48
CA TRP A 26 10.99 85.44 49.89
C TRP A 26 11.32 85.48 48.40
N LEU A 27 10.91 86.54 47.71
CA LEU A 27 11.20 86.75 46.30
C LEU A 27 12.57 87.37 46.11
N GLU A 28 13.17 88.02 47.12
CA GLU A 28 14.49 88.67 47.00
C GLU A 28 15.61 87.73 46.50
N PRO A 29 15.69 86.44 46.91
CA PRO A 29 16.66 85.49 46.33
C PRO A 29 16.31 85.00 44.92
N LEU A 30 15.03 85.10 44.53
CA LEU A 30 14.51 84.63 43.24
C LEU A 30 14.54 85.74 42.18
N ILE A 31 14.43 87.00 42.60
CA ILE A 31 14.58 88.20 41.77
C ILE A 31 16.08 88.38 41.56
N GLY A 32 16.57 87.90 40.42
CA GLY A 32 17.99 88.00 40.11
C GLY A 32 18.45 89.47 40.06
N ASP A 33 19.73 89.74 40.28
CA ASP A 33 20.32 91.10 40.20
C ASP A 33 19.97 91.83 38.88
N ILE A 34 19.75 91.07 37.81
CA ILE A 34 19.34 91.58 36.50
C ILE A 34 17.90 92.12 36.55
N GLU A 35 16.98 91.39 37.19
CA GLU A 35 15.58 91.78 37.31
C GLU A 35 15.42 92.98 38.25
N LYS A 36 16.21 93.01 39.34
CA LYS A 36 16.27 94.15 40.27
C LYS A 36 16.78 95.43 39.59
N LYS A 37 17.91 95.36 38.86
CA LYS A 37 18.42 96.49 38.07
C LYS A 37 17.44 96.96 36.99
N LYS A 38 16.71 96.01 36.38
CA LYS A 38 15.68 96.33 35.38
C LYS A 38 14.51 97.08 36.01
N MET A 39 14.07 96.69 37.20
CA MET A 39 13.02 97.40 37.94
C MET A 39 13.40 98.82 38.35
N GLU A 40 14.67 99.06 38.69
CA GLU A 40 15.17 100.38 39.10
C GLU A 40 15.44 101.33 37.92
N SER A 41 15.74 100.79 36.72
CA SER A 41 16.13 101.58 35.54
C SER A 41 15.01 101.78 34.50
N HIS A 42 13.95 100.96 34.52
CA HIS A 42 12.86 101.03 33.56
C HIS A 42 11.67 101.85 34.08
N SER A 43 11.02 102.59 33.17
CA SER A 43 9.72 103.20 33.46
C SER A 43 8.66 102.11 33.71
N CYS A 44 7.68 102.41 34.58
CA CYS A 44 6.52 101.56 34.86
C CYS A 44 5.83 101.05 33.57
N LEU A 45 5.78 101.88 32.53
CA LEU A 45 5.22 101.52 31.22
C LEU A 45 5.98 100.37 30.54
N THR A 46 7.31 100.33 30.66
CA THR A 46 8.13 99.28 30.04
C THR A 46 7.98 97.95 30.76
N LEU A 47 7.94 97.96 32.10
CA LEU A 47 7.69 96.75 32.88
C LEU A 47 6.29 96.19 32.62
N MET A 48 5.28 97.06 32.54
CA MET A 48 3.92 96.66 32.19
C MET A 48 3.87 96.03 30.79
N ASN A 49 4.58 96.60 29.81
CA ASN A 49 4.66 96.04 28.47
C ASN A 49 5.28 94.63 28.47
N ASP A 50 6.38 94.43 29.21
CA ASP A 50 7.05 93.13 29.32
C ASP A 50 6.15 92.06 29.97
N VAL A 51 5.41 92.43 31.02
CA VAL A 51 4.44 91.53 31.68
C VAL A 51 3.31 91.16 30.73
N VAL A 52 2.72 92.14 30.04
CA VAL A 52 1.65 91.89 29.06
C VAL A 52 2.14 90.99 27.93
N HIS A 53 3.30 91.26 27.36
CA HIS A 53 3.88 90.48 26.27
C HIS A 53 4.22 89.04 26.70
N SER A 54 4.80 88.87 27.89
CA SER A 54 5.09 87.54 28.45
C SER A 54 3.82 86.74 28.71
N THR A 55 2.78 87.39 29.24
CA THR A 55 1.46 86.80 29.46
C THR A 55 0.81 86.36 28.14
N LEU A 56 0.87 87.21 27.10
CA LEU A 56 0.34 86.89 25.78
C LEU A 56 1.04 85.65 25.19
N LYS A 57 2.37 85.57 25.30
CA LYS A 57 3.16 84.41 24.85
C LYS A 57 2.75 83.13 25.60
N ALA A 58 2.59 83.18 26.92
CA ALA A 58 2.17 82.04 27.72
C ALA A 58 0.77 81.54 27.33
N ASN A 59 -0.17 82.45 27.06
CA ASN A 59 -1.52 82.09 26.61
C ASN A 59 -1.53 81.46 25.21
N LEU A 60 -0.72 81.99 24.30
CA LEU A 60 -0.56 81.42 22.96
C LEU A 60 -0.01 79.99 23.04
N ILE A 61 1.03 79.77 23.85
CA ILE A 61 1.60 78.44 24.11
C ILE A 61 0.57 77.51 24.74
N SER A 62 -0.16 77.97 25.76
CA SER A 62 -1.18 77.15 26.45
C SER A 62 -2.28 76.69 25.50
N THR A 63 -2.74 77.57 24.61
CA THR A 63 -3.76 77.25 23.60
C THR A 63 -3.24 76.24 22.58
N GLU A 64 -1.98 76.40 22.15
CA GLU A 64 -1.30 75.43 21.27
C GLU A 64 -1.17 74.05 21.93
N LEU A 65 -0.78 74.00 23.21
CA LEU A 65 -0.68 72.76 23.98
C LEU A 65 -2.05 72.07 24.12
N MET A 66 -3.10 72.81 24.47
CA MET A 66 -4.45 72.26 24.54
C MET A 66 -4.87 71.62 23.20
N ARG A 67 -4.62 72.30 22.08
CA ARG A 67 -4.95 71.76 20.74
C ARG A 67 -4.19 70.47 20.44
N ARG A 68 -2.90 70.41 20.79
CA ARG A 68 -2.07 69.21 20.59
C ARG A 68 -2.54 68.06 21.47
N ILE A 69 -2.89 68.32 22.73
CA ILE A 69 -3.43 67.33 23.66
C ILE A 69 -4.72 66.73 23.08
N SER A 70 -5.69 67.54 22.67
CA SER A 70 -6.94 67.03 22.09
C SER A 70 -6.72 66.24 20.79
N SER A 71 -5.73 66.61 19.98
CA SER A 71 -5.35 65.86 18.79
C SER A 71 -4.76 64.49 19.13
N LEU A 72 -3.88 64.44 20.13
CA LEU A 72 -3.26 63.20 20.61
C LEU A 72 -4.28 62.27 21.26
N GLU A 73 -5.20 62.78 22.08
CA GLU A 73 -6.28 62.00 22.68
C GLU A 73 -7.18 61.35 21.62
N ARG A 74 -7.45 62.07 20.51
CA ARG A 74 -8.20 61.52 19.39
C ARG A 74 -7.43 60.38 18.71
N LYS A 75 -6.16 60.61 18.38
CA LYS A 75 -5.29 59.60 17.77
C LYS A 75 -5.12 58.37 18.66
N ALA A 76 -5.04 58.54 19.98
CA ALA A 76 -4.94 57.44 20.93
C ALA A 76 -6.21 56.55 20.86
N ARG A 77 -7.40 57.16 20.89
CA ARG A 77 -8.67 56.42 20.75
C ARG A 77 -8.82 55.73 19.40
N GLU A 78 -8.44 56.39 18.32
CA GLU A 78 -8.46 55.81 16.97
C GLU A 78 -7.48 54.63 16.85
N SER A 79 -6.27 54.77 17.42
CA SER A 79 -5.27 53.71 17.47
C SER A 79 -5.76 52.51 18.28
N GLU A 80 -6.36 52.74 19.46
CA GLU A 80 -6.89 51.67 20.31
C GLU A 80 -7.99 50.87 19.59
N LYS A 81 -8.90 51.56 18.90
CA LYS A 81 -9.91 50.92 18.06
C LYS A 81 -9.28 50.06 16.96
N SER A 82 -8.27 50.58 16.26
CA SER A 82 -7.59 49.85 15.20
C SER A 82 -6.84 48.62 15.72
N VAL A 83 -6.24 48.70 16.91
CA VAL A 83 -5.56 47.55 17.54
C VAL A 83 -6.57 46.47 17.91
N HIS A 84 -7.71 46.85 18.50
CA HIS A 84 -8.76 45.89 18.83
C HIS A 84 -9.31 45.20 17.57
N GLU A 85 -9.54 45.94 16.48
CA GLU A 85 -9.99 45.36 15.22
C GLU A 85 -8.97 44.37 14.65
N ALA A 86 -7.68 44.74 14.67
CA ALA A 86 -6.61 43.83 14.24
C ALA A 86 -6.52 42.57 15.12
N GLU A 87 -6.76 42.69 16.43
CA GLU A 87 -6.79 41.57 17.36
C GLU A 87 -7.96 40.61 17.07
N GLU A 88 -9.15 41.13 16.79
CA GLU A 88 -10.31 40.30 16.38
C GLU A 88 -10.03 39.54 15.08
N ILE A 89 -9.43 40.20 14.09
CA ILE A 89 -9.04 39.56 12.83
C ILE A 89 -8.00 38.46 13.08
N ALA A 90 -7.00 38.72 13.91
CA ALA A 90 -5.97 37.74 14.26
C ALA A 90 -6.57 36.54 15.01
N ARG A 91 -7.52 36.76 15.93
CA ARG A 91 -8.27 35.69 16.61
C ARG A 91 -9.08 34.86 15.62
N GLY A 92 -9.80 35.51 14.70
CA GLY A 92 -10.57 34.84 13.66
C GLY A 92 -9.70 33.95 12.78
N ALA A 93 -8.56 34.48 12.32
CA ALA A 93 -7.62 33.73 11.50
C ALA A 93 -7.00 32.53 12.25
N GLN A 94 -6.67 32.70 13.54
CA GLN A 94 -6.20 31.57 14.36
C GLN A 94 -7.26 30.49 14.53
N LEU A 95 -8.51 30.86 14.79
CA LEU A 95 -9.61 29.90 14.93
C LEU A 95 -9.80 29.12 13.63
N GLU A 96 -9.79 29.80 12.48
CA GLU A 96 -9.89 29.17 11.18
C GLU A 96 -8.72 28.21 10.92
N ALA A 97 -7.49 28.61 11.27
CA ALA A 97 -6.32 27.75 11.16
C ALA A 97 -6.43 26.49 12.04
N THR A 98 -6.93 26.63 13.28
CA THR A 98 -7.17 25.45 14.16
C THR A 98 -8.24 24.52 13.60
N ASN A 99 -9.30 25.07 13.01
CA ASN A 99 -10.35 24.29 12.35
C ASN A 99 -9.79 23.54 11.14
N TRP A 100 -9.03 24.20 10.25
CA TRP A 100 -8.41 23.54 9.11
C TRP A 100 -7.43 22.45 9.54
N LYS A 101 -6.68 22.67 10.63
CA LYS A 101 -5.79 21.66 11.19
C LYS A 101 -6.58 20.42 11.64
N GLU A 102 -7.67 20.60 12.37
CA GLU A 102 -8.54 19.50 12.81
C GLU A 102 -9.14 18.74 11.61
N GLN A 103 -9.63 19.47 10.60
CA GLN A 103 -10.14 18.86 9.37
C GLN A 103 -9.07 18.03 8.64
N PHE A 104 -7.84 18.52 8.59
CA PHE A 104 -6.73 17.79 8.00
C PHE A 104 -6.39 16.52 8.78
N GLU A 105 -6.30 16.60 10.12
CA GLU A 105 -6.03 15.45 10.97
C GLU A 105 -7.13 14.37 10.85
N ASN A 106 -8.40 14.79 10.77
CA ASN A 106 -9.52 13.87 10.54
C ASN A 106 -9.44 13.21 9.15
N ALA A 107 -9.20 14.00 8.10
CA ALA A 107 -9.03 13.48 6.75
C ALA A 107 -7.86 12.50 6.67
N GLN A 108 -6.74 12.79 7.33
CA GLN A 108 -5.60 11.88 7.42
C GLN A 108 -6.00 10.56 8.08
N GLY A 109 -6.73 10.60 9.20
CA GLY A 109 -7.24 9.40 9.87
C GLY A 109 -8.13 8.55 8.97
N THR A 110 -9.04 9.16 8.21
CA THR A 110 -9.88 8.42 7.25
C THR A 110 -9.08 7.78 6.11
N ILE A 111 -7.99 8.41 5.67
CA ILE A 111 -7.11 7.83 4.64
C ILE A 111 -6.37 6.60 5.19
N GLU A 112 -5.86 6.69 6.41
CA GLU A 112 -5.19 5.56 7.09
C GLU A 112 -6.15 4.38 7.25
N GLU A 113 -7.39 4.61 7.70
CA GLU A 113 -8.42 3.57 7.82
C GLU A 113 -8.77 2.95 6.45
N LEU A 114 -8.91 3.75 5.40
CA LEU A 114 -9.17 3.25 4.05
C LEU A 114 -8.01 2.42 3.50
N GLN A 115 -6.76 2.79 3.80
CA GLN A 115 -5.58 2.01 3.42
C GLN A 115 -5.54 0.67 4.15
N GLU A 116 -5.84 0.65 5.45
CA GLU A 116 -5.93 -0.60 6.21
C GLU A 116 -7.04 -1.51 5.65
N ASN A 117 -8.23 -0.96 5.40
CA ASN A 117 -9.34 -1.70 4.80
C ASN A 117 -9.00 -2.25 3.41
N LYS A 118 -8.28 -1.48 2.58
CA LYS A 118 -7.80 -1.95 1.28
C LYS A 118 -6.87 -3.15 1.45
N ASN A 119 -5.88 -3.07 2.33
CA ASN A 119 -4.94 -4.15 2.57
C ASN A 119 -5.65 -5.41 3.12
N LEU A 120 -6.64 -5.23 4.00
CA LEU A 120 -7.47 -6.33 4.51
C LEU A 120 -8.31 -6.98 3.41
N LEU A 121 -8.85 -6.17 2.49
CA LEU A 121 -9.59 -6.68 1.33
C LEU A 121 -8.69 -7.51 0.42
N GLU A 122 -7.52 -6.99 0.06
CA GLU A 122 -6.53 -7.70 -0.76
C GLU A 122 -6.13 -9.03 -0.11
N ALA A 123 -5.77 -9.02 1.18
CA ALA A 123 -5.44 -10.23 1.92
C ALA A 123 -6.61 -11.23 1.97
N SER A 124 -7.86 -10.74 2.10
CA SER A 124 -9.05 -11.59 2.08
C SER A 124 -9.27 -12.25 0.70
N GLU A 125 -8.97 -11.54 -0.39
CA GLU A 125 -9.06 -12.08 -1.75
C GLU A 125 -8.01 -13.17 -1.99
N GLU A 126 -6.76 -12.95 -1.56
CA GLU A 126 -5.70 -13.96 -1.63
C GLU A 126 -6.06 -15.23 -0.87
N VAL A 127 -6.59 -15.10 0.36
CA VAL A 127 -7.04 -16.26 1.16
C VAL A 127 -8.17 -17.01 0.46
N ARG A 128 -9.09 -16.31 -0.19
CA ARG A 128 -10.19 -16.92 -0.96
C ARG A 128 -9.65 -17.72 -2.15
N GLU A 129 -8.68 -17.18 -2.87
CA GLU A 129 -8.05 -17.87 -4.02
C GLU A 129 -7.24 -19.10 -3.59
N LEU A 130 -6.45 -18.98 -2.52
CA LEU A 130 -5.71 -20.11 -1.95
C LEU A 130 -6.65 -21.25 -1.50
N LYS A 131 -7.80 -20.90 -0.90
CA LYS A 131 -8.82 -21.90 -0.54
C LYS A 131 -9.39 -22.62 -1.77
N ALA A 132 -9.63 -21.91 -2.87
CA ALA A 132 -10.12 -22.52 -4.10
C ALA A 132 -9.08 -23.47 -4.73
N LEU A 133 -7.80 -23.08 -4.73
CA LEU A 133 -6.71 -23.94 -5.21
C LEU A 133 -6.53 -25.18 -4.33
N LEU A 134 -6.68 -25.04 -3.01
CA LEU A 134 -6.65 -26.18 -2.09
C LEU A 134 -7.77 -27.18 -2.39
N ALA A 135 -9.01 -26.70 -2.56
CA ALA A 135 -10.15 -27.56 -2.90
C ALA A 135 -9.92 -28.32 -4.22
N LYS A 136 -9.39 -27.64 -5.26
CA LYS A 136 -9.05 -28.28 -6.54
C LYS A 136 -7.96 -29.35 -6.40
N LYS A 137 -6.97 -29.11 -5.53
CA LYS A 137 -5.93 -30.11 -5.23
C LYS A 137 -6.51 -31.33 -4.52
N GLU A 138 -7.45 -31.12 -3.60
CA GLU A 138 -8.14 -32.20 -2.88
C GLU A 138 -9.02 -33.03 -3.83
N GLU A 139 -9.74 -32.39 -4.74
CA GLU A 139 -10.51 -33.05 -5.82
C GLU A 139 -9.61 -33.92 -6.69
N TYR A 140 -8.52 -33.36 -7.23
CA TYR A 140 -7.55 -34.09 -8.04
C TYR A 140 -6.93 -35.29 -7.29
N ALA A 141 -6.59 -35.11 -6.00
CA ALA A 141 -6.08 -36.19 -5.18
C ALA A 141 -7.13 -37.31 -5.00
N GLY A 142 -8.40 -36.94 -4.83
CA GLY A 142 -9.52 -37.89 -4.78
C GLY A 142 -9.69 -38.67 -6.09
N GLU A 143 -9.68 -37.98 -7.23
CA GLU A 143 -9.73 -38.61 -8.56
C GLU A 143 -8.56 -39.57 -8.80
N LEU A 144 -7.35 -39.16 -8.42
CA LEU A 144 -6.16 -40.01 -8.55
C LEU A 144 -6.28 -41.29 -7.72
N VAL A 145 -6.76 -41.17 -6.46
CA VAL A 145 -7.01 -42.34 -5.60
C VAL A 145 -8.08 -43.24 -6.20
N GLN A 146 -9.17 -42.68 -6.73
CA GLN A 146 -10.24 -43.44 -7.37
C GLN A 146 -9.74 -44.17 -8.62
N ASN A 147 -9.02 -43.50 -9.51
CA ASN A 147 -8.46 -44.08 -10.72
C ASN A 147 -7.46 -45.20 -10.40
N LEU A 148 -6.58 -45.00 -9.41
CA LEU A 148 -5.64 -46.03 -8.99
C LEU A 148 -6.36 -47.25 -8.40
N THR A 149 -7.39 -47.02 -7.58
CA THR A 149 -8.21 -48.09 -6.99
C THR A 149 -8.93 -48.88 -8.08
N GLN A 150 -9.50 -48.19 -9.08
CA GLN A 150 -10.16 -48.82 -10.21
C GLN A 150 -9.17 -49.65 -11.04
N ALA A 151 -8.02 -49.08 -11.40
CA ALA A 151 -6.99 -49.81 -12.16
C ALA A 151 -6.49 -51.04 -11.40
N GLN A 152 -6.36 -50.96 -10.07
CA GLN A 152 -6.01 -52.11 -9.23
C GLN A 152 -7.11 -53.19 -9.25
N ALA A 153 -8.39 -52.81 -9.19
CA ALA A 153 -9.51 -53.75 -9.29
C ALA A 153 -9.61 -54.40 -10.67
N ASP A 154 -9.40 -53.63 -11.74
CA ASP A 154 -9.38 -54.13 -13.12
C ASP A 154 -8.24 -55.14 -13.34
N LEU A 155 -7.05 -54.87 -12.79
CA LEU A 155 -5.93 -55.81 -12.81
C LEU A 155 -6.21 -57.09 -12.02
N GLN A 156 -6.84 -56.98 -10.84
CA GLN A 156 -7.22 -58.16 -10.05
C GLN A 156 -8.23 -59.04 -10.80
N THR A 157 -9.29 -58.44 -11.34
CA THR A 157 -10.30 -59.17 -12.11
C THR A 157 -9.69 -59.81 -13.36
N SER A 158 -8.84 -59.09 -14.11
CA SER A 158 -8.12 -59.67 -15.25
C SER A 158 -7.22 -60.85 -14.85
N SER A 159 -6.56 -60.78 -13.70
CA SER A 159 -5.72 -61.88 -13.18
C SER A 159 -6.56 -63.10 -12.79
N GLU A 160 -7.73 -62.90 -12.17
CA GLU A 160 -8.65 -63.99 -11.83
C GLU A 160 -9.19 -64.69 -13.08
N TYR A 161 -9.56 -63.93 -14.12
CA TYR A 161 -9.96 -64.51 -15.41
C TYR A 161 -8.84 -65.32 -16.06
N GLY A 162 -7.60 -64.81 -16.06
CA GLY A 162 -6.45 -65.54 -16.59
C GLY A 162 -6.18 -66.87 -15.85
N LEU A 163 -6.26 -66.86 -14.52
CA LEU A 163 -6.13 -68.09 -13.72
C LEU A 163 -7.27 -69.08 -13.96
N LEU A 164 -8.50 -68.60 -14.14
CA LEU A 164 -9.65 -69.44 -14.45
C LEU A 164 -9.54 -70.08 -15.83
N GLU A 165 -9.11 -69.33 -16.84
CA GLU A 165 -8.87 -69.83 -18.19
C GLU A 165 -7.75 -70.86 -18.23
N GLU A 166 -6.64 -70.63 -17.53
CA GLU A 166 -5.55 -71.60 -17.40
C GLU A 166 -6.04 -72.88 -16.69
N ASN A 167 -6.82 -72.75 -15.62
CA ASN A 167 -7.39 -73.89 -14.91
C ASN A 167 -8.36 -74.70 -15.80
N PHE A 168 -9.22 -74.01 -16.56
CA PHE A 168 -10.10 -74.66 -17.54
C PHE A 168 -9.30 -75.41 -18.61
N ASN A 169 -8.25 -74.79 -19.16
CA ASN A 169 -7.37 -75.43 -20.14
C ASN A 169 -6.66 -76.66 -19.56
N ILE A 170 -6.24 -76.61 -18.29
CA ILE A 170 -5.67 -77.75 -17.57
C ILE A 170 -6.72 -78.85 -17.41
N GLU A 171 -7.94 -78.53 -16.98
CA GLU A 171 -9.01 -79.51 -16.75
C GLU A 171 -9.40 -80.23 -18.05
N VAL A 172 -9.58 -79.48 -19.14
CA VAL A 172 -9.85 -80.05 -20.47
C VAL A 172 -8.69 -80.94 -20.93
N SER A 173 -7.45 -80.51 -20.75
CA SER A 173 -6.26 -81.31 -21.10
C SER A 173 -6.19 -82.61 -20.28
N TRP A 174 -6.52 -82.54 -18.99
CA TRP A 174 -6.52 -83.69 -18.10
C TRP A 174 -7.63 -84.69 -18.46
N ALA A 175 -8.83 -84.20 -18.79
CA ALA A 175 -9.93 -85.03 -19.28
C ALA A 175 -9.58 -85.73 -20.61
N PHE A 176 -8.96 -85.00 -21.55
CA PHE A 176 -8.47 -85.57 -22.80
C PHE A 176 -7.45 -86.70 -22.59
N LEU A 177 -6.46 -86.48 -21.72
CA LEU A 177 -5.46 -87.49 -21.39
C LEU A 177 -6.06 -88.73 -20.73
N ASN A 178 -7.00 -88.55 -19.79
CA ASN A 178 -7.69 -89.67 -19.15
C ASN A 178 -8.53 -90.47 -20.14
N SER A 179 -9.27 -89.80 -21.04
CA SER A 179 -10.01 -90.49 -22.11
C SER A 179 -9.08 -91.32 -22.98
N ARG A 180 -7.89 -90.80 -23.32
CA ARG A 180 -6.89 -91.52 -24.11
C ARG A 180 -6.30 -92.73 -23.38
N ARG A 181 -6.05 -92.60 -22.07
CA ARG A 181 -5.64 -93.71 -21.19
C ARG A 181 -6.71 -94.81 -21.18
N ASP A 182 -7.98 -94.43 -21.06
CA ASP A 182 -9.09 -95.39 -20.99
C ASP A 182 -9.24 -96.13 -22.32
N ALA A 183 -9.20 -95.44 -23.45
CA ALA A 183 -9.20 -96.06 -24.78
C ALA A 183 -8.02 -97.01 -25.01
N LEU A 184 -6.82 -96.66 -24.54
CA LEU A 184 -5.64 -97.55 -24.60
C LEU A 184 -5.82 -98.79 -23.71
N THR A 185 -6.46 -98.62 -22.56
CA THR A 185 -6.75 -99.71 -21.62
C THR A 185 -7.80 -100.67 -22.20
N GLU A 186 -8.81 -100.14 -22.89
CA GLU A 186 -9.83 -100.91 -23.61
C GLU A 186 -9.23 -101.66 -24.80
N ALA A 187 -8.42 -101.00 -25.63
CA ALA A 187 -7.70 -101.65 -26.73
C ALA A 187 -6.79 -102.79 -26.22
N ALA A 188 -6.07 -102.59 -25.10
CA ALA A 188 -5.24 -103.63 -24.51
C ALA A 188 -6.04 -104.86 -24.02
N GLN A 189 -7.33 -104.71 -23.70
CA GLN A 189 -8.22 -105.83 -23.35
C GLN A 189 -8.77 -106.56 -24.58
N GLU A 190 -8.93 -105.88 -25.72
CA GLU A 190 -9.41 -106.47 -26.99
C GLU A 190 -8.32 -107.20 -27.79
N GLY A 191 -7.14 -107.44 -27.22
CA GLY A 191 -6.04 -108.15 -27.90
C GLY A 191 -5.33 -107.30 -28.96
N PHE A 192 -5.38 -105.99 -28.81
CA PHE A 192 -4.78 -105.02 -29.74
C PHE A 192 -3.24 -105.09 -29.72
N ASP A 193 -2.65 -105.42 -30.86
CA ASP A 193 -1.19 -105.48 -31.04
C ASP A 193 -0.63 -104.08 -31.29
N LEU A 194 -0.22 -103.43 -30.19
CA LEU A 194 0.29 -102.06 -30.16
C LEU A 194 1.42 -101.79 -31.18
N GLN A 195 2.24 -102.81 -31.49
CA GLN A 195 3.35 -102.69 -32.45
C GLN A 195 2.86 -102.62 -33.90
N SER A 196 1.86 -103.41 -34.27
CA SER A 196 1.27 -103.43 -35.62
C SER A 196 0.53 -102.13 -35.95
N GLU A 197 -0.17 -101.55 -34.98
CA GLU A 197 -0.91 -100.30 -35.18
C GLU A 197 0.00 -99.06 -35.14
N LEU A 198 1.08 -99.07 -34.32
CA LEU A 198 2.13 -98.05 -34.42
C LEU A 198 2.82 -98.06 -35.78
N ALA A 199 3.08 -99.24 -36.35
CA ALA A 199 3.62 -99.36 -37.70
C ALA A 199 2.66 -98.78 -38.76
N LYS A 200 1.34 -99.01 -38.64
CA LYS A 200 0.33 -98.42 -39.54
C LYS A 200 0.21 -96.90 -39.41
N VAL A 201 0.28 -96.35 -38.19
CA VAL A 201 0.23 -94.89 -37.97
C VAL A 201 1.49 -94.22 -38.51
N ILE A 202 2.67 -94.81 -38.28
CA ILE A 202 3.94 -94.33 -38.84
C ILE A 202 3.92 -94.42 -40.38
N ASP A 203 3.43 -95.51 -40.96
CA ASP A 203 3.25 -95.65 -42.42
C ASP A 203 2.24 -94.62 -42.95
N THR A 204 1.16 -94.34 -42.24
CA THR A 204 0.15 -93.34 -42.63
C THR A 204 0.70 -91.91 -42.55
N ILE A 205 1.49 -91.56 -41.53
CA ILE A 205 2.16 -90.25 -41.43
C ILE A 205 3.20 -90.11 -42.56
N ALA A 206 3.99 -91.15 -42.82
CA ALA A 206 4.96 -91.17 -43.93
C ALA A 206 4.27 -91.07 -45.30
N LYS A 207 3.12 -91.73 -45.48
CA LYS A 207 2.32 -91.71 -46.72
C LYS A 207 1.56 -90.40 -46.93
N SER A 208 1.15 -89.74 -45.84
CA SER A 208 0.61 -88.38 -45.84
C SER A 208 1.66 -87.33 -46.19
N GLN A 209 2.94 -87.63 -45.96
CA GLN A 209 4.08 -86.80 -46.35
C GLN A 209 4.61 -87.10 -47.77
N GLN A 210 4.15 -88.17 -48.45
CA GLN A 210 4.65 -88.60 -49.76
C GLN A 210 3.63 -88.44 -50.92
N SER A 211 2.39 -88.02 -50.63
CA SER A 211 1.33 -87.78 -51.62
C SER A 211 1.17 -86.29 -51.96
N THR A 212 2.19 -85.67 -52.54
CA THR A 212 2.06 -84.50 -53.43
C THR A 212 3.27 -84.43 -54.35
N ASP A 213 3.28 -85.21 -55.42
CA ASP A 213 4.12 -84.94 -56.59
C ASP A 213 3.30 -85.23 -57.85
N THR A 214 2.71 -84.19 -58.44
CA THR A 214 2.59 -83.89 -59.87
C THR A 214 1.72 -82.64 -60.10
N PRO A 215 1.95 -81.89 -61.19
CA PRO A 215 2.25 -80.47 -61.12
C PRO A 215 1.10 -79.58 -61.59
N SER A 216 1.09 -78.31 -61.18
CA SER A 216 0.39 -77.21 -61.86
C SER A 216 0.65 -75.88 -61.15
N PRO A 217 0.49 -74.72 -61.80
CA PRO A 217 1.15 -74.25 -63.02
C PRO A 217 2.03 -73.02 -62.72
N ALA A 218 2.93 -72.67 -63.64
CA ALA A 218 3.65 -71.40 -63.60
C ALA A 218 2.67 -70.23 -63.74
N LEU A 219 2.66 -69.31 -62.76
CA LEU A 219 2.07 -67.98 -62.90
C LEU A 219 2.96 -66.97 -62.17
N GLU A 220 3.85 -66.42 -63.00
CA GLU A 220 4.44 -65.09 -63.01
C GLU A 220 4.32 -64.21 -61.75
N VAL A 221 5.51 -63.91 -61.22
CA VAL A 221 5.83 -62.67 -60.52
C VAL A 221 5.54 -61.47 -61.43
N PRO A 222 4.92 -60.41 -60.89
CA PRO A 222 5.60 -59.11 -60.87
C PRO A 222 5.54 -58.56 -59.44
N GLU A 223 6.66 -58.37 -58.74
CA GLU A 223 7.59 -57.25 -58.87
C GLU A 223 6.91 -55.90 -59.19
N ASN A 224 7.05 -54.97 -58.23
CA ASN A 224 7.06 -53.53 -58.42
C ASN A 224 5.64 -52.91 -58.56
N VAL A 225 5.23 -51.84 -57.87
CA VAL A 225 5.81 -50.48 -57.82
C VAL A 225 4.92 -49.63 -56.88
N ALA A 226 5.56 -48.74 -56.11
CA ALA A 226 5.08 -47.45 -55.57
C ALA A 226 3.91 -47.49 -54.54
N ILE A 227 3.92 -46.67 -53.49
CA ILE A 227 4.14 -45.22 -53.50
C ILE A 227 4.90 -44.74 -52.24
N PRO A 228 5.85 -43.79 -52.42
CA PRO A 228 6.55 -43.06 -51.36
C PRO A 228 5.83 -41.75 -50.97
N ALA A 229 6.48 -41.00 -50.06
CA ALA A 229 6.23 -39.61 -49.64
C ALA A 229 5.24 -39.48 -48.46
N SER A 230 5.69 -39.05 -47.28
CA SER A 230 6.15 -37.69 -46.87
C SER A 230 5.07 -37.20 -45.89
N GLU A 231 5.34 -36.68 -44.70
CA GLU A 231 6.11 -35.49 -44.35
C GLU A 231 6.35 -35.48 -42.83
N GLY A 232 7.38 -34.75 -42.39
CA GLY A 232 7.36 -34.12 -41.07
C GLY A 232 8.46 -34.53 -40.09
N GLU A 233 9.68 -34.11 -40.38
CA GLU A 233 10.78 -34.08 -39.43
C GLU A 233 10.62 -32.97 -38.37
N THR A 234 11.42 -33.09 -37.31
CA THR A 234 11.98 -32.04 -36.45
C THR A 234 11.02 -31.40 -35.43
N SER A 235 11.18 -31.66 -34.13
CA SER A 235 12.15 -31.01 -33.23
C SER A 235 12.27 -29.51 -33.47
N THR A 236 11.90 -28.69 -32.49
CA THR A 236 12.75 -27.64 -31.92
C THR A 236 11.97 -26.92 -30.82
N THR A 237 12.40 -27.18 -29.59
CA THR A 237 12.28 -26.29 -28.44
C THR A 237 12.78 -24.90 -28.79
N GLN A 238 11.98 -23.85 -28.57
CA GLN A 238 12.50 -22.51 -28.44
C GLN A 238 11.72 -21.74 -27.37
N SER A 239 12.36 -21.64 -26.20
CA SER A 239 12.12 -20.57 -25.24
C SER A 239 12.51 -19.24 -25.88
N MET A 240 11.68 -18.21 -25.73
CA MET A 240 12.11 -16.83 -25.92
C MET A 240 11.64 -16.03 -24.72
N GLU A 241 12.63 -15.59 -23.95
CA GLU A 241 12.52 -14.62 -22.87
C GLU A 241 12.00 -13.29 -23.42
N VAL A 242 11.03 -12.69 -22.74
CA VAL A 242 10.63 -11.31 -22.97
C VAL A 242 11.03 -10.52 -21.73
N GLU A 243 12.18 -9.86 -21.83
CA GLU A 243 12.55 -8.77 -20.93
C GLU A 243 11.68 -7.54 -21.25
N ALA A 244 10.79 -7.16 -20.34
CA ALA A 244 10.07 -5.90 -20.39
C ALA A 244 10.88 -4.84 -19.63
N SER A 245 11.51 -3.92 -20.38
CA SER A 245 12.08 -2.69 -19.83
C SER A 245 10.96 -1.71 -19.47
N VAL A 246 10.82 -1.40 -18.19
CA VAL A 246 9.98 -0.30 -17.68
C VAL A 246 10.85 0.94 -17.53
N THR A 247 10.59 1.95 -18.38
CA THR A 247 11.14 3.30 -18.25
C THR A 247 10.12 4.17 -17.52
N ILE A 248 10.51 4.73 -16.37
CA ILE A 248 9.73 5.72 -15.61
C ILE A 248 10.29 7.12 -15.96
N PRO A 249 9.45 8.14 -16.24
CA PRO A 249 9.94 9.49 -16.49
C PRO A 249 10.39 10.16 -15.19
N LEU A 250 11.60 10.74 -15.20
CA LEU A 250 12.08 11.64 -14.17
C LEU A 250 11.57 13.05 -14.48
N THR A 251 10.76 13.59 -13.58
CA THR A 251 10.34 14.98 -13.51
C THR A 251 11.40 15.83 -12.81
N GLU A 252 11.90 16.86 -13.49
CA GLU A 252 12.19 18.19 -12.93
C GLU A 252 11.72 19.24 -13.94
#